data_AF-A0A642C7W0-F1
#
_entry.id   AF-A0A642C7W0-F1
#
_cell.length_a   1.000
_cell.length_b   1.000
_cell.length_c   1.000
_cell.angle_alpha   90.00
_cell.angle_beta   90.00
_cell.angle_gamma   90.00
#
_symmetry.space_group_name_H-M   'P 1'
#
loop_
_entity.id
_entity.type
_entity.pdbx_description
1 polymer ?
#
loop_
_entity_poly.entity_id
_entity_poly.type
_entity_poly.pdbx_seq_one_letter_code
_entity_poly.pdbx_strand_id
1 'polypeptide(L)'
;MQVYKVKRNQNIFDVAVSTHGSIEGIFDLLINNPDLSFHSQLKEGEEIYWDEEFIIYDSIVNTLQAEHIVPANGERHVYYKNTTAPLRCVMYISPEEASIALQMAGDGSLIVDWGDNSDLETITLSPTLQKYVHFFDNYTDERSIKLYGDFNLKTWDLSSINGLMMPTMPLVVDEIISEKNNLSLQG
;
A
#
# COMPACT_ATOMS: atom_id res chain seq x y z
N MET A 1 -17.48 17.90 26.68
CA MET A 1 -16.05 17.98 26.26
C MET A 1 -15.24 16.83 26.83
N GLN A 2 -14.83 15.93 25.94
CA GLN A 2 -14.02 14.74 26.19
C GLN A 2 -12.73 14.79 25.38
N VAL A 3 -11.76 13.95 25.74
CA VAL A 3 -10.50 13.80 25.01
C VAL A 3 -10.38 12.39 24.46
N TYR A 4 -10.20 12.27 23.15
CA TYR A 4 -9.90 11.02 22.48
C TYR A 4 -8.40 10.96 22.16
N LYS A 5 -7.76 9.84 22.52
CA LYS A 5 -6.35 9.58 22.16
C LYS A 5 -6.28 8.79 20.88
N VAL A 6 -5.73 9.41 19.84
CA VAL A 6 -5.53 8.82 18.50
C VAL A 6 -4.81 7.49 18.64
N LYS A 7 -5.37 6.45 18.02
CA LYS A 7 -4.75 5.13 17.92
C LYS A 7 -3.89 5.06 16.65
N ARG A 8 -3.00 4.08 16.61
CA ARG A 8 -2.15 3.83 15.45
C ARG A 8 -2.99 3.74 14.15
N ASN A 9 -2.51 4.41 13.11
CA ASN A 9 -3.10 4.43 11.76
C ASN A 9 -4.54 4.97 11.70
N GLN A 10 -4.97 5.86 12.60
CA GLN A 10 -6.26 6.56 12.45
C GLN A 10 -6.09 7.89 11.71
N ASN A 11 -6.96 8.17 10.74
CA ASN A 11 -7.19 9.53 10.25
C ASN A 11 -8.33 10.20 11.04
N ILE A 12 -8.57 11.49 10.76
CA ILE A 12 -9.60 12.28 11.44
C ILE A 12 -11.03 11.74 11.23
N PHE A 13 -11.31 11.05 10.12
CA PHE A 13 -12.61 10.44 9.86
C PHE A 13 -12.81 9.17 10.70
N ASP A 14 -11.75 8.39 10.89
CA ASP A 14 -11.77 7.22 11.78
C ASP A 14 -12.05 7.64 13.23
N VAL A 15 -11.43 8.75 13.67
CA VAL A 15 -11.71 9.35 14.98
C VAL A 15 -13.18 9.78 15.06
N ALA A 16 -13.72 10.44 14.04
CA ALA A 16 -15.13 10.85 14.01
C ALA A 16 -16.09 9.66 14.12
N VAL A 17 -15.83 8.57 13.40
CA VAL A 17 -16.64 7.34 13.52
C VAL A 17 -16.49 6.72 14.91
N SER A 18 -15.29 6.73 15.49
CA SER A 18 -15.02 6.16 16.82
C SER A 18 -15.75 6.92 17.94
N THR A 19 -15.86 8.24 17.82
CA THR A 19 -16.44 9.11 18.86
C THR A 19 -17.93 9.39 18.64
N HIS A 20 -18.37 9.58 17.40
CA HIS A 20 -19.73 10.00 17.07
C HIS A 20 -20.57 8.95 16.32
N GLY A 21 -19.96 7.84 15.90
CA GLY A 21 -20.62 6.77 15.14
C GLY A 21 -20.85 7.12 13.66
N SER A 22 -20.37 8.27 13.19
CA SER A 22 -20.53 8.75 11.82
C SER A 22 -19.34 9.63 11.42
N ILE A 23 -19.01 9.63 10.13
CA ILE A 23 -18.04 10.57 9.56
C ILE A 23 -18.46 12.03 9.72
N GLU A 24 -19.77 12.30 9.85
CA GLU A 24 -20.31 13.65 10.04
C GLU A 24 -19.88 14.28 11.37
N GLY A 25 -19.47 13.46 12.36
CA GLY A 25 -18.88 13.95 13.61
C GLY A 25 -17.60 14.76 13.41
N ILE A 26 -17.01 14.72 12.21
CA ILE A 26 -15.85 15.55 11.85
C ILE A 26 -16.11 17.05 12.03
N PHE A 27 -17.35 17.53 11.88
CA PHE A 27 -17.65 18.95 12.09
C PHE A 27 -17.44 19.37 13.55
N ASP A 28 -17.86 18.53 14.51
CA ASP A 28 -17.57 18.76 15.93
C ASP A 28 -16.05 18.75 16.18
N LEU A 29 -15.36 17.75 15.63
CA LEU A 29 -13.90 17.65 15.78
C LEU A 29 -13.17 18.89 15.25
N LEU A 30 -13.54 19.40 14.08
CA LEU A 30 -12.88 20.59 13.50
C LEU A 30 -13.22 21.88 14.26
N ILE A 31 -14.42 21.99 14.84
CA ILE A 31 -14.80 23.15 15.68
C ILE A 31 -13.98 23.15 16.98
N ASN A 32 -13.79 21.98 17.59
CA ASN A 32 -13.11 21.86 18.88
C ASN A 32 -11.57 21.81 18.77
N ASN A 33 -11.04 21.59 17.56
CA ASN A 33 -9.60 21.51 17.29
C ASN A 33 -9.25 22.41 16.09
N PRO A 34 -9.12 23.73 16.28
CA PRO A 34 -9.00 24.69 15.19
C PRO A 34 -7.72 24.55 14.34
N ASP A 35 -6.71 23.85 14.85
CA ASP A 35 -5.47 23.55 14.14
C ASP A 35 -5.60 22.34 13.20
N LEU A 36 -6.70 21.59 13.28
CA LEU A 36 -6.97 20.43 12.43
C LEU A 36 -7.70 20.81 11.14
N SER A 37 -7.49 19.98 10.12
CA SER A 37 -8.14 20.08 8.82
C SER A 37 -8.39 18.67 8.27
N PHE A 38 -9.13 18.58 7.15
CA PHE A 38 -9.34 17.31 6.45
C PHE A 38 -8.05 16.64 5.96
N HIS A 39 -6.94 17.38 5.86
CA HIS A 39 -5.64 16.89 5.39
C HIS A 39 -4.66 16.63 6.53
N SER A 40 -5.05 16.88 7.78
CA SER A 40 -4.18 16.71 8.93
C SER A 40 -3.82 15.23 9.13
N GLN A 41 -2.52 14.96 9.22
CA GLN A 41 -1.98 13.64 9.53
C GLN A 41 -1.88 13.51 11.04
N LEU A 42 -2.71 12.64 11.63
CA LEU A 42 -2.77 12.44 13.07
C LEU A 42 -1.68 11.46 13.52
N LYS A 43 -1.07 11.74 14.67
CA LYS A 43 -0.07 10.86 15.28
C LYS A 43 -0.67 10.02 16.39
N GLU A 44 -0.18 8.80 16.55
CA GLU A 44 -0.58 7.97 17.70
C GLU A 44 -0.33 8.71 19.03
N GLY A 45 -1.34 8.70 19.90
CA GLY A 45 -1.31 9.38 21.19
C GLY A 45 -1.65 10.87 21.15
N GLU A 46 -1.86 11.45 19.96
CA GLU A 46 -2.37 12.81 19.82
C GLU A 46 -3.76 12.94 20.47
N GLU A 47 -4.01 14.07 21.13
CA GLU A 47 -5.23 14.32 21.89
C GLU A 47 -6.19 15.16 21.05
N ILE A 48 -7.37 14.60 20.77
CA ILE A 48 -8.43 15.24 19.99
C ILE A 48 -9.60 15.55 20.93
N TYR A 49 -9.99 16.83 20.96
CA TYR A 49 -11.11 17.30 21.78
C TYR A 49 -12.42 17.11 21.03
N TRP A 50 -13.45 16.62 21.70
CA TRP A 50 -14.76 16.38 21.10
C TRP A 50 -15.88 16.50 22.13
N ASP A 51 -17.13 16.60 21.67
CA ASP A 51 -18.27 16.71 22.56
C ASP A 51 -19.26 15.53 22.47
N GLU A 52 -19.54 14.91 23.61
CA GLU A 52 -20.41 13.74 23.69
C GLU A 52 -21.87 14.04 23.41
N GLU A 53 -22.28 15.32 23.53
CA GLU A 53 -23.62 15.77 23.17
C GLU A 53 -23.88 15.71 21.65
N PHE A 54 -22.83 15.61 20.82
CA PHE A 54 -22.91 15.57 19.37
C PHE A 54 -22.90 14.15 18.79
N ILE A 55 -22.93 13.11 19.62
CA ILE A 55 -22.98 11.72 19.12
C ILE A 55 -24.19 11.55 18.20
N ILE A 56 -23.92 11.07 16.98
CA ILE A 56 -24.93 10.93 15.92
C ILE A 56 -25.57 9.54 16.00
N TYR A 57 -24.74 8.51 16.18
CA TYR A 57 -25.20 7.12 16.28
C TYR A 57 -24.58 6.42 17.49
N ASP A 58 -25.24 6.54 18.64
CA ASP A 58 -24.84 5.86 19.89
C ASP A 58 -24.69 4.34 19.71
N SER A 59 -25.57 3.71 18.92
CA SER A 59 -25.50 2.26 18.67
C SER A 59 -24.17 1.83 18.03
N ILE A 60 -23.62 2.64 17.13
CA ILE A 60 -22.34 2.36 16.46
C ILE A 60 -21.20 2.56 17.47
N VAL A 61 -21.17 3.69 18.16
CA VAL A 61 -20.15 3.99 19.18
C VAL A 61 -20.09 2.88 20.24
N ASN A 62 -21.25 2.51 20.78
CA ASN A 62 -21.35 1.47 21.79
C ASN A 62 -20.92 0.10 21.26
N THR A 63 -21.25 -0.25 20.02
CA THR A 63 -20.82 -1.52 19.41
C THR A 63 -19.30 -1.56 19.22
N LEU A 64 -18.71 -0.49 18.67
CA LEU A 64 -17.25 -0.38 18.50
C LEU A 64 -16.52 -0.53 19.83
N GLN A 65 -17.02 0.12 20.89
CA GLN A 65 -16.45 0.02 22.22
C GLN A 65 -16.62 -1.38 22.83
N ALA A 66 -17.81 -1.97 22.73
CA ALA A 66 -18.13 -3.29 23.30
C ALA A 66 -17.34 -4.42 22.62
N GLU A 67 -17.12 -4.31 21.31
CA GLU A 67 -16.38 -5.31 20.52
C GLU A 67 -14.87 -5.01 20.42
N HIS A 68 -14.40 -3.93 21.06
CA HIS A 68 -13.01 -3.48 20.99
C HIS A 68 -12.51 -3.23 19.55
N ILE A 69 -13.39 -2.72 18.67
CA ILE A 69 -13.08 -2.40 17.28
C ILE A 69 -12.58 -0.94 17.21
N VAL A 70 -11.42 -0.76 16.58
CA VAL A 70 -10.84 0.57 16.30
C VAL A 70 -10.81 0.77 14.79
N PRO A 71 -11.67 1.64 14.22
CA PRO A 71 -11.52 2.10 12.84
C PRO A 71 -10.14 2.74 12.65
N ALA A 72 -9.36 2.32 11.64
CA ALA A 72 -8.00 2.82 11.41
C ALA A 72 -7.61 2.69 9.93
N ASN A 73 -7.91 3.73 9.16
CA ASN A 73 -7.68 3.85 7.71
C ASN A 73 -6.70 4.99 7.36
N GLY A 74 -5.95 5.51 8.33
CA GLY A 74 -5.09 6.68 8.17
C GLY A 74 -3.87 6.49 7.28
N GLU A 75 -3.38 5.25 7.16
CA GLU A 75 -2.34 4.90 6.20
C GLU A 75 -2.61 3.48 5.72
N ARG A 76 -3.11 3.37 4.49
CA ARG A 76 -3.10 2.21 3.60
C ARG A 76 -3.87 2.62 2.37
N HIS A 77 -3.35 2.27 1.21
CA HIS A 77 -4.05 1.88 -0.02
C HIS A 77 -3.20 2.34 -1.20
N VAL A 78 -2.37 1.40 -1.66
CA VAL A 78 -2.14 1.27 -3.09
C VAL A 78 -3.53 1.16 -3.72
N TYR A 79 -3.94 2.17 -4.49
CA TYR A 79 -5.26 2.15 -5.11
C TYR A 79 -5.41 0.89 -5.96
N TYR A 80 -6.63 0.33 -5.98
CA TYR A 80 -6.91 -0.77 -6.89
C TYR A 80 -6.75 -0.31 -8.34
N LYS A 81 -5.88 -1.00 -9.07
CA LYS A 81 -5.65 -0.78 -10.49
C LYS A 81 -6.28 -1.93 -11.26
N ASN A 82 -7.21 -1.61 -12.16
CA ASN A 82 -7.89 -2.62 -12.97
C ASN A 82 -7.01 -3.03 -14.17
N THR A 83 -6.88 -4.33 -14.40
CA THR A 83 -6.28 -4.89 -15.62
C THR A 83 -6.97 -6.20 -15.96
N THR A 84 -7.14 -6.46 -17.26
CA THR A 84 -7.64 -7.75 -17.77
C THR A 84 -6.51 -8.73 -18.07
N ALA A 85 -5.25 -8.28 -17.99
CA ALA A 85 -4.09 -9.10 -18.25
C ALA A 85 -3.88 -10.14 -17.13
N PRO A 86 -3.41 -11.36 -17.46
CA PRO A 86 -3.21 -12.40 -16.47
C PRO A 86 -2.04 -12.06 -15.54
N LEU A 87 -2.23 -12.23 -14.23
CA LEU A 87 -1.17 -12.07 -13.23
C LEU A 87 -0.17 -13.22 -13.37
N ARG A 88 1.11 -12.92 -13.66
CA ARG A 88 2.17 -13.91 -13.86
C ARG A 88 3.04 -14.13 -12.63
N CYS A 89 3.34 -13.05 -11.89
CA CYS A 89 4.22 -13.09 -10.74
C CYS A 89 3.88 -11.97 -9.75
N VAL A 90 4.09 -12.25 -8.47
CA VAL A 90 4.06 -11.26 -7.38
C VAL A 90 5.42 -11.24 -6.70
N MET A 91 5.96 -10.05 -6.44
CA MET A 91 7.18 -9.86 -5.67
C MET A 91 6.86 -9.02 -4.44
N TYR A 92 7.13 -9.56 -3.26
CA TYR A 92 7.07 -8.82 -2.00
C TYR A 92 8.46 -8.28 -1.69
N ILE A 93 8.55 -6.97 -1.48
CA ILE A 93 9.80 -6.30 -1.10
C ILE A 93 9.58 -5.50 0.18
N SER A 94 10.68 -5.09 0.82
CA SER A 94 10.58 -4.22 2.00
C SER A 94 9.88 -2.90 1.63
N PRO A 95 8.89 -2.45 2.42
CA PRO A 95 8.25 -1.14 2.21
C PRO A 95 9.21 0.04 2.45
N GLU A 96 10.34 -0.20 3.12
CA GLU A 96 11.38 0.81 3.41
C GLU A 96 12.28 1.12 2.21
N GLU A 97 12.23 0.30 1.14
CA GLU A 97 12.98 0.57 -0.08
C GLU A 97 12.47 1.84 -0.76
N ALA A 98 13.39 2.70 -1.21
CA ALA A 98 13.03 3.93 -1.93
C ALA A 98 12.79 3.70 -3.43
N SER A 99 13.28 2.57 -3.96
CA SER A 99 13.18 2.22 -5.38
C SER A 99 13.39 0.73 -5.60
N ILE A 100 13.01 0.26 -6.77
CA ILE A 100 13.38 -1.07 -7.27
C ILE A 100 13.94 -0.96 -8.69
N ALA A 101 14.84 -1.88 -9.04
CA ALA A 101 15.24 -2.13 -10.41
C ALA A 101 14.89 -3.56 -10.85
N LEU A 102 14.11 -3.68 -11.92
CA LEU A 102 13.85 -4.93 -12.62
C LEU A 102 14.82 -5.05 -13.79
N GLN A 103 15.64 -6.12 -13.79
CA GLN A 103 16.61 -6.37 -14.85
C GLN A 103 16.16 -7.57 -15.68
N MET A 104 15.65 -7.31 -16.88
CA MET A 104 14.92 -8.32 -17.66
C MET A 104 15.25 -8.19 -19.15
N ALA A 105 15.35 -9.35 -19.82
CA ALA A 105 15.38 -9.51 -21.27
C ALA A 105 14.30 -10.50 -21.67
N GLY A 106 13.65 -10.30 -22.81
CA GLY A 106 12.58 -11.19 -23.27
C GLY A 106 11.80 -10.62 -24.44
N ASP A 107 10.59 -11.13 -24.59
CA ASP A 107 9.62 -10.71 -25.60
C ASP A 107 8.21 -10.62 -24.99
N GLY A 108 7.33 -9.90 -25.69
CA GLY A 108 5.96 -9.65 -25.25
C GLY A 108 5.81 -8.36 -24.43
N SER A 109 4.62 -8.22 -23.85
CA SER A 109 4.22 -7.02 -23.11
C SER A 109 4.07 -7.36 -21.63
N LEU A 110 4.91 -6.75 -20.82
CA LEU A 110 4.89 -6.80 -19.36
C LEU A 110 4.12 -5.59 -18.85
N ILE A 111 3.11 -5.82 -18.03
CA ILE A 111 2.43 -4.75 -17.28
C ILE A 111 2.87 -4.85 -15.83
N VAL A 112 3.38 -3.76 -15.28
CA VAL A 112 3.88 -3.69 -13.91
C VAL A 112 2.95 -2.83 -13.06
N ASP A 113 2.47 -3.42 -11.97
CA ASP A 113 1.94 -2.68 -10.82
C ASP A 113 3.06 -2.57 -9.79
N TRP A 114 3.57 -1.35 -9.57
CA TRP A 114 4.71 -1.08 -8.70
C TRP A 114 4.40 -1.22 -7.20
N GLY A 115 3.13 -1.46 -6.83
CA GLY A 115 2.75 -1.53 -5.42
C GLY A 115 2.82 -0.18 -4.71
N ASP A 116 2.61 0.90 -5.46
CA ASP A 116 2.42 2.29 -5.01
C ASP A 116 1.22 2.93 -5.73
N ASN A 117 1.05 4.25 -5.66
CA ASN A 117 -0.07 4.94 -6.32
C ASN A 117 0.21 5.35 -7.77
N SER A 118 1.35 4.97 -8.33
CA SER A 118 1.67 5.19 -9.75
C SER A 118 0.73 4.39 -10.66
N ASP A 119 0.45 4.88 -11.87
CA ASP A 119 -0.31 4.13 -12.86
C ASP A 119 0.37 2.80 -13.23
N LEU A 120 -0.40 1.85 -13.78
CA LEU A 120 0.17 0.63 -14.35
C LEU A 120 1.13 0.97 -15.48
N GLU A 121 2.36 0.48 -15.40
CA GLU A 121 3.37 0.70 -16.43
C GLU A 121 3.36 -0.45 -17.43
N THR A 122 3.28 -0.14 -18.73
CA THR A 122 3.40 -1.15 -19.78
C THR A 122 4.79 -1.08 -20.41
N ILE A 123 5.52 -2.19 -20.32
CA ILE A 123 6.89 -2.35 -20.80
C ILE A 123 6.89 -3.38 -21.93
N THR A 124 7.34 -2.97 -23.11
CA THR A 124 7.69 -3.92 -24.19
C THR A 124 9.09 -4.45 -23.93
N LEU A 125 9.21 -5.76 -23.72
CA LEU A 125 10.51 -6.37 -23.42
C LEU A 125 11.43 -6.35 -24.65
N SER A 126 12.73 -6.17 -24.38
CA SER A 126 13.79 -6.25 -25.38
C SER A 126 14.49 -7.62 -25.29
N PRO A 127 14.95 -8.20 -26.41
CA PRO A 127 15.75 -9.43 -26.39
C PRO A 127 17.14 -9.25 -25.72
N THR A 128 17.53 -8.02 -25.42
CA THR A 128 18.74 -7.67 -24.66
C THR A 128 18.37 -7.21 -23.26
N LEU A 129 19.20 -7.54 -22.26
CA LEU A 129 18.98 -7.17 -20.86
C LEU A 129 18.81 -5.65 -20.72
N GLN A 130 17.67 -5.25 -20.20
CA GLN A 130 17.35 -3.87 -19.86
C GLN A 130 17.15 -3.74 -18.35
N LYS A 131 17.34 -2.52 -17.85
CA LYS A 131 17.10 -2.16 -16.46
C LYS A 131 15.94 -1.16 -16.38
N TYR A 132 14.85 -1.57 -15.75
CA TYR A 132 13.67 -0.74 -15.51
C TYR A 132 13.67 -0.31 -14.04
N VAL A 133 13.73 0.99 -13.78
CA VAL A 133 13.87 1.55 -12.42
C VAL A 133 12.61 2.33 -12.07
N HIS A 134 12.06 2.04 -10.90
CA HIS A 134 10.93 2.76 -10.36
C HIS A 134 11.23 3.32 -8.97
N PHE A 135 10.83 4.57 -8.72
CA PHE A 135 10.96 5.24 -7.43
C PHE A 135 9.58 5.35 -6.79
N PHE A 136 9.44 4.83 -5.57
CA PHE A 136 8.14 4.80 -4.90
C PHE A 136 7.75 6.19 -4.39
N ASP A 137 6.48 6.55 -4.56
CA ASP A 137 5.95 7.86 -4.16
C ASP A 137 5.10 7.82 -2.89
N ASN A 138 4.91 6.64 -2.29
CA ASN A 138 4.03 6.42 -1.16
C ASN A 138 4.64 5.55 -0.05
N TYR A 139 4.07 5.67 1.16
CA TYR A 139 4.24 4.71 2.24
C TYR A 139 3.22 3.56 2.13
N THR A 140 3.63 2.34 2.48
CA THR A 140 2.75 1.17 2.58
C THR A 140 3.30 0.23 3.66
N ASP A 141 2.45 -0.51 4.38
CA ASP A 141 2.93 -1.51 5.35
C ASP A 141 3.52 -2.75 4.67
N GLU A 142 3.02 -3.06 3.47
CA GLU A 142 3.47 -4.20 2.68
C GLU A 142 3.53 -3.76 1.21
N ARG A 143 4.67 -4.02 0.56
CA ARG A 143 4.87 -3.63 -0.83
C ARG A 143 4.89 -4.87 -1.71
N SER A 144 3.86 -5.00 -2.54
CA SER A 144 3.74 -6.07 -3.53
C SER A 144 3.81 -5.49 -4.94
N ILE A 145 4.84 -5.88 -5.69
CA ILE A 145 4.97 -5.58 -7.12
C ILE A 145 4.33 -6.73 -7.89
N LYS A 146 3.46 -6.43 -8.85
CA LYS A 146 2.74 -7.46 -9.61
C LYS A 146 3.07 -7.33 -11.09
N LEU A 147 3.42 -8.46 -11.69
CA LEU A 147 3.75 -8.58 -13.10
C LEU A 147 2.59 -9.27 -13.82
N TYR A 148 1.95 -8.57 -14.75
CA TYR A 148 0.86 -9.08 -15.57
C TYR A 148 1.28 -9.15 -17.04
N GLY A 149 0.52 -9.92 -17.82
CA GLY A 149 0.62 -9.93 -19.27
C GLY A 149 1.07 -11.26 -19.87
N ASP A 150 1.28 -11.21 -21.17
CA ASP A 150 1.79 -12.33 -21.95
C ASP A 150 3.20 -11.98 -22.40
N PHE A 151 4.17 -12.45 -21.63
CA PHE A 151 5.58 -12.22 -21.84
C PHE A 151 6.37 -13.49 -21.54
N ASN A 152 7.50 -13.64 -22.24
CA ASN A 152 8.50 -14.66 -21.98
C ASN A 152 9.81 -13.99 -21.63
N LEU A 153 10.55 -14.58 -20.70
CA LEU A 153 11.84 -14.05 -20.29
C LEU A 153 12.95 -14.88 -20.91
N LYS A 154 13.90 -14.20 -21.53
CA LYS A 154 15.17 -14.78 -21.92
C LYS A 154 16.14 -14.73 -20.76
N THR A 155 16.26 -13.59 -20.11
CA THR A 155 17.13 -13.42 -18.94
C THR A 155 16.37 -12.64 -17.88
N TRP A 156 16.39 -13.14 -16.64
CA TRP A 156 15.92 -12.40 -15.48
C TRP A 156 17.03 -12.30 -14.45
N ASP A 157 17.59 -11.10 -14.28
CA ASP A 157 18.55 -10.82 -13.23
C ASP A 157 17.84 -10.30 -11.98
N LEU A 158 17.80 -11.18 -10.98
CA LEU A 158 17.15 -10.99 -9.69
C LEU A 158 18.13 -10.50 -8.62
N SER A 159 19.40 -10.30 -8.96
CA SER A 159 20.44 -9.96 -7.99
C SER A 159 20.06 -8.70 -7.21
N SER A 160 19.48 -7.67 -7.85
CA SER A 160 19.09 -6.44 -7.16
C SER A 160 17.81 -6.52 -6.30
N ILE A 161 17.15 -7.68 -6.23
CA ILE A 161 15.85 -7.82 -5.56
C ILE A 161 16.02 -8.53 -4.22
N ASN A 162 15.57 -7.88 -3.15
CA ASN A 162 15.53 -8.43 -1.80
C ASN A 162 14.08 -8.65 -1.38
N GLY A 163 13.67 -9.89 -1.14
CA GLY A 163 12.29 -10.18 -0.83
C GLY A 163 11.83 -11.59 -1.16
N LEU A 164 10.56 -11.73 -1.52
CA LEU A 164 9.92 -12.99 -1.89
C LEU A 164 9.28 -12.87 -3.28
N MET A 165 9.60 -13.78 -4.18
CA MET A 165 9.01 -13.89 -5.51
C MET A 165 8.06 -15.09 -5.55
N MET A 166 6.85 -14.88 -6.07
CA MET A 166 5.82 -15.91 -6.17
C MET A 166 5.22 -15.92 -7.58
N PRO A 167 5.65 -16.86 -8.45
CA PRO A 167 4.97 -17.13 -9.70
C PRO A 167 3.55 -17.64 -9.41
N THR A 168 2.55 -17.03 -10.05
CA THR A 168 1.14 -17.43 -9.88
C THR A 168 0.66 -18.32 -11.03
N MET A 169 1.46 -18.42 -12.09
CA MET A 169 1.34 -19.40 -13.16
C MET A 169 2.74 -19.70 -13.73
N PRO A 170 2.91 -20.72 -14.59
CA PRO A 170 4.20 -21.02 -15.20
C PRO A 170 4.82 -19.80 -15.90
N LEU A 171 6.07 -19.53 -15.54
CA LEU A 171 6.88 -18.48 -16.14
C LEU A 171 8.02 -19.14 -16.90
N VAL A 172 8.10 -18.91 -18.22
CA VAL A 172 9.19 -19.42 -19.05
C VAL A 172 10.34 -18.43 -18.96
N VAL A 173 11.48 -18.93 -18.47
CA VAL A 173 12.72 -18.15 -18.33
C VAL A 173 13.89 -19.00 -18.84
N ASP A 174 14.63 -18.53 -19.84
CA ASP A 174 15.81 -19.28 -20.34
C ASP A 174 16.98 -19.21 -19.34
N GLU A 175 17.21 -18.05 -18.73
CA GLU A 175 18.30 -17.81 -17.78
C GLU A 175 17.83 -16.97 -16.58
N ILE A 176 18.07 -17.47 -15.37
CA ILE A 176 17.87 -16.74 -14.11
C ILE A 176 19.24 -16.46 -13.49
N ILE A 177 19.49 -15.20 -13.17
CA ILE A 177 20.72 -14.74 -12.50
C ILE A 177 20.34 -14.28 -11.09
N SER A 178 21.01 -14.83 -10.08
CA SER A 178 20.89 -14.39 -8.68
C SER A 178 22.27 -14.49 -8.03
N GLU A 179 22.96 -13.36 -7.94
CA GLU A 179 24.28 -13.29 -7.34
C GLU A 179 24.22 -13.07 -5.83
N LYS A 180 25.15 -13.69 -5.09
CA LYS A 180 25.28 -13.46 -3.65
C LYS A 180 25.76 -12.04 -3.39
N ASN A 181 24.85 -11.18 -2.93
CA ASN A 181 25.13 -9.76 -2.69
C ASN A 181 24.52 -9.23 -1.38
N ASN A 182 24.39 -10.10 -0.38
CA ASN A 182 23.74 -9.85 0.92
C ASN A 182 22.23 -9.52 0.83
N LEU A 183 21.64 -9.57 -0.36
CA LEU A 183 20.19 -9.59 -0.54
C LEU A 183 19.73 -11.06 -0.60
N SER A 184 18.51 -11.31 -0.12
CA SER A 184 17.92 -12.65 -0.14
C SER A 184 16.62 -12.58 -0.92
N LEU A 185 16.60 -13.14 -2.11
CA LEU A 185 15.34 -13.46 -2.81
C LEU A 185 14.94 -14.89 -2.49
N GLN A 186 13.77 -15.03 -1.86
CA GLN A 186 13.12 -16.33 -1.65
C GLN A 186 12.14 -16.57 -2.82
N GLY A 187 12.00 -17.81 -3.26
CA GLY A 187 11.14 -18.19 -4.38
C GLY A 187 10.51 -19.55 -4.19
#